data_AF-K9TF48-F1
#
_entry.id   AF-K9TF48-F1
#
_cell.length_a   1.000
_cell.length_b   1.000
_cell.length_c   1.000
_cell.angle_alpha   90.00
_cell.angle_beta   90.00
_cell.angle_gamma   90.00
#
_symmetry.space_group_name_H-M   'P 1'
#
loop_
_entity.id
_entity.type
_entity.pdbx_description
1 polymer ?
#
loop_
_entity_poly.entity_id
_entity_poly.type
_entity_poly.pdbx_seq_one_letter_code
_entity_poly.pdbx_strand_id
1 'polypeptide(L)'
;MSVRDRVGFITLGLVIWAAATWVYSLTGSFFFEGSATGYWLNVGFTGILCAVVSLGVMKWRKIKQQDWLQGAICIALPGMLGEIPILASFSELMSNMQPETAGRYAALLFGCYSTVIGTAWFMSAKASSQPISETRFVGTEQ
;
A
#
# COMPACT_ATOMS: atom_id res chain seq x y z
N MET A 1 3.66 -17.39 6.49
CA MET A 1 4.72 -16.39 6.26
C MET A 1 5.81 -16.45 7.33
N SER A 2 7.10 -16.46 6.96
CA SER A 2 8.22 -16.52 7.91
C SER A 2 8.47 -15.17 8.61
N VAL A 3 9.12 -15.18 9.77
CA VAL A 3 9.54 -13.95 10.47
C VAL A 3 10.49 -13.11 9.61
N ARG A 4 11.37 -13.77 8.84
CA ARG A 4 12.30 -13.09 7.91
C ARG A 4 11.54 -12.32 6.82
N ASP A 5 10.43 -12.89 6.33
CA ASP A 5 9.59 -12.24 5.32
C ASP A 5 8.89 -11.01 5.90
N ARG A 6 8.34 -11.14 7.12
CA ARG A 6 7.69 -10.04 7.86
C ARG A 6 8.65 -8.86 8.06
N VAL A 7 9.86 -9.13 8.57
CA VAL A 7 10.88 -8.10 8.77
C VAL A 7 11.24 -7.47 7.42
N GLY A 8 11.44 -8.27 6.37
CA GLY A 8 11.72 -7.74 5.04
C GLY A 8 10.61 -6.84 4.50
N PHE A 9 9.34 -7.16 4.74
CA PHE A 9 8.21 -6.33 4.34
C PHE A 9 8.11 -5.02 5.14
N ILE A 10 8.38 -5.06 6.44
CA ILE A 10 8.42 -3.86 7.28
C ILE A 10 9.54 -2.93 6.83
N THR A 11 10.75 -3.46 6.62
CA THR A 11 11.88 -2.67 6.12
C THR A 11 11.58 -2.09 4.75
N LEU A 12 11.01 -2.89 3.84
CA LEU A 12 10.63 -2.40 2.51
C LEU A 12 9.57 -1.30 2.59
N GLY A 13 8.54 -1.49 3.42
CA GLY A 13 7.50 -0.49 3.65
C GLY A 13 8.06 0.82 4.18
N LEU A 14 9.00 0.75 5.13
CA LEU A 14 9.70 1.91 5.68
C LEU A 14 10.51 2.65 4.60
N VAL A 15 11.24 1.92 3.75
CA VAL A 15 12.03 2.51 2.65
C VAL A 15 11.13 3.16 1.61
N ILE A 16 10.05 2.49 1.19
CA ILE A 16 9.09 3.04 0.23
C ILE A 16 8.45 4.31 0.79
N TRP A 17 8.02 4.27 2.05
CA TRP A 17 7.45 5.42 2.73
C TRP A 17 8.43 6.59 2.77
N ALA A 18 9.64 6.40 3.30
CA ALA A 18 10.63 7.47 3.41
C ALA A 18 10.98 8.09 2.05
N ALA A 19 11.12 7.26 1.01
CA ALA A 19 11.35 7.75 -0.35
C ALA A 19 10.16 8.56 -0.89
N ALA A 20 8.93 8.08 -0.69
CA ALA A 20 7.72 8.79 -1.13
C ALA A 20 7.55 10.12 -0.39
N THR A 21 7.68 10.14 0.94
CA THR A 21 7.62 11.36 1.76
C THR A 21 8.67 12.37 1.31
N TRP A 22 9.90 11.93 1.02
CA TRP A 22 10.96 12.79 0.50
C TRP A 22 10.62 13.38 -0.88
N VAL A 23 10.07 12.57 -1.79
CA VAL A 23 9.63 13.07 -3.10
C VAL A 23 8.52 14.09 -2.96
N TYR A 24 7.54 13.84 -2.08
CA TYR A 24 6.45 14.78 -1.82
C TYR A 24 6.90 16.05 -1.10
N SER A 25 7.92 16.01 -0.25
CA SER A 25 8.46 17.24 0.35
C SER A 25 9.08 18.16 -0.71
N LEU A 26 9.67 17.59 -1.76
CA LEU A 26 10.30 18.36 -2.83
C LEU A 26 9.32 18.79 -3.93
N THR A 27 8.33 17.97 -4.25
CA THR A 27 7.48 18.15 -5.44
C THR A 27 5.99 18.23 -5.13
N GLY A 28 5.61 18.18 -3.85
CA GLY A 28 4.21 18.06 -3.41
C GLY A 28 3.31 19.22 -3.86
N SER A 29 3.79 20.47 -3.87
CA SER A 29 2.94 21.60 -4.33
C SER A 29 2.44 21.40 -5.76
N PHE A 30 3.27 20.89 -6.67
CA PHE A 30 2.85 20.57 -8.04
C PHE A 30 1.72 19.53 -8.09
N PHE A 31 1.77 18.55 -7.18
CA PHE A 31 0.84 17.42 -7.15
C PHE A 31 -0.48 17.72 -6.42
N PHE A 32 -0.48 18.63 -5.45
CA PHE A 32 -1.61 18.84 -4.54
C PHE A 32 -2.25 20.23 -4.62
N GLU A 33 -1.52 21.24 -5.08
CA GLU A 33 -1.97 22.65 -5.15
C GLU A 33 -2.30 23.11 -6.57
N GLY A 34 -2.11 22.22 -7.55
CA GLY A 34 -2.60 22.42 -8.91
C GLY A 34 -4.13 22.45 -9.01
N SER A 35 -4.64 22.24 -10.23
CA SER A 35 -6.08 22.20 -10.46
C SER A 35 -6.75 21.00 -9.78
N ALA A 36 -8.04 21.13 -9.45
CA ALA A 36 -8.83 20.04 -8.89
C ALA A 36 -8.80 18.78 -9.77
N THR A 37 -8.85 18.95 -11.10
CA THR A 37 -8.71 17.84 -12.06
C THR A 37 -7.34 17.16 -11.97
N GLY A 38 -6.26 17.94 -11.85
CA GLY A 38 -4.91 17.41 -11.69
C GLY A 38 -4.76 16.59 -10.40
N TYR A 39 -5.34 17.08 -9.30
CA TYR A 39 -5.38 16.34 -8.04
C TYR A 39 -6.10 15.00 -8.17
N TRP A 40 -7.31 14.96 -8.76
CA TRP A 40 -8.06 13.72 -8.92
C TRP A 40 -7.37 12.70 -9.85
N LEU A 41 -6.72 13.18 -10.92
CA LEU A 41 -5.88 12.33 -11.78
C LEU A 41 -4.71 11.73 -11.00
N ASN A 42 -4.05 12.54 -10.16
CA ASN A 42 -2.98 12.07 -9.29
C ASN A 42 -3.48 11.04 -8.28
N VAL A 43 -4.64 11.26 -7.65
CA VAL A 43 -5.28 10.28 -6.75
C VAL A 43 -5.53 8.96 -7.45
N GLY A 44 -6.12 9.00 -8.66
CA GLY A 44 -6.37 7.80 -9.45
C GLY A 44 -5.07 7.08 -9.85
N PHE A 45 -4.09 7.82 -10.38
CA PHE A 45 -2.81 7.27 -10.80
C PHE A 45 -2.04 6.65 -9.63
N THR A 46 -1.94 7.37 -8.51
CA THR A 46 -1.24 6.91 -7.31
C THR A 46 -1.95 5.69 -6.71
N GLY A 47 -3.29 5.65 -6.69
CA GLY A 47 -4.04 4.47 -6.27
C GLY A 47 -3.74 3.23 -7.12
N ILE A 48 -3.76 3.37 -8.45
CA ILE A 48 -3.39 2.29 -9.37
C ILE A 48 -1.94 1.86 -9.15
N LEU A 49 -1.01 2.82 -9.02
CA LEU A 49 0.40 2.54 -8.77
C LEU A 49 0.59 1.77 -7.46
N CYS A 50 -0.08 2.18 -6.38
CA CYS A 50 -0.10 1.50 -5.08
C CYS A 50 -0.60 0.05 -5.21
N ALA A 51 -1.67 -0.19 -5.99
CA ALA A 51 -2.16 -1.54 -6.26
C ALA A 51 -1.14 -2.39 -7.05
N VAL A 52 -0.57 -1.84 -8.13
CA VAL A 52 0.40 -2.54 -8.99
C VAL A 52 1.66 -2.89 -8.20
N VAL A 53 2.21 -1.94 -7.43
CA VAL A 53 3.40 -2.17 -6.59
C VAL A 53 3.10 -3.23 -5.53
N SER A 54 1.94 -3.16 -4.86
CA SER A 54 1.52 -4.17 -3.88
C SER A 54 1.49 -5.57 -4.50
N LEU A 55 0.78 -5.74 -5.62
CA LEU A 55 0.70 -7.02 -6.32
C LEU A 55 2.07 -7.50 -6.82
N GLY A 56 2.90 -6.58 -7.32
CA GLY A 56 4.25 -6.85 -7.79
C GLY A 56 5.15 -7.36 -6.66
N VAL A 57 5.16 -6.69 -5.51
CA VAL A 57 5.94 -7.08 -4.33
C VAL A 57 5.51 -8.45 -3.81
N MET A 58 4.19 -8.70 -3.70
CA MET A 58 3.67 -9.98 -3.23
C MET A 58 4.04 -11.14 -4.16
N LYS A 59 3.93 -10.92 -5.48
CA LYS A 59 4.32 -11.90 -6.50
C LYS A 59 5.83 -12.13 -6.52
N TRP A 60 6.62 -11.06 -6.46
CA TRP A 60 8.08 -11.15 -6.51
C TRP A 60 8.65 -11.94 -5.33
N ARG A 61 8.08 -11.75 -4.13
CA ARG A 61 8.46 -12.49 -2.92
C ARG A 61 7.83 -13.88 -2.81
N LYS A 62 7.08 -14.32 -3.84
CA LYS A 62 6.42 -15.64 -3.94
C LYS A 62 5.57 -15.98 -2.71
N ILE A 63 4.90 -14.99 -2.13
CA ILE A 63 4.05 -15.20 -0.96
C ILE A 63 2.79 -15.94 -1.36
N LYS A 64 2.36 -16.92 -0.56
CA LYS A 64 1.08 -17.61 -0.76
C LYS A 64 -0.05 -16.58 -0.69
N GLN A 65 -1.01 -16.66 -1.60
CA GLN A 65 -2.13 -15.69 -1.65
C GLN A 65 -2.87 -15.54 -0.33
N GLN A 66 -2.97 -16.62 0.45
CA GLN A 66 -3.55 -16.67 1.79
C GLN A 66 -2.86 -15.74 2.81
N ASP A 67 -1.56 -15.47 2.61
CA ASP A 67 -0.74 -14.64 3.49
C ASP A 67 -0.62 -13.18 2.97
N TRP A 68 -1.24 -12.85 1.82
CA TRP A 68 -1.06 -11.53 1.19
C TRP A 68 -1.57 -10.38 2.06
N LEU A 69 -2.69 -10.57 2.75
CA LEU A 69 -3.19 -9.56 3.69
C LEU A 69 -2.17 -9.26 4.78
N GLN A 70 -1.58 -10.29 5.36
CA GLN A 70 -0.58 -10.11 6.40
C GLN A 70 0.66 -9.40 5.87
N GLY A 71 1.12 -9.78 4.67
CA GLY A 71 2.22 -9.08 4.00
C GLY A 71 1.91 -7.60 3.75
N ALA A 72 0.71 -7.29 3.27
CA ALA A 72 0.29 -5.93 2.95
C ALA A 72 0.25 -5.05 4.20
N ILE A 73 -0.27 -5.58 5.32
CA ILE A 73 -0.23 -4.90 6.61
C ILE A 73 1.22 -4.64 7.03
N CYS A 74 2.12 -5.63 6.90
CA CYS A 74 3.54 -5.43 7.23
C CYS A 74 4.20 -4.32 6.40
N ILE A 75 3.81 -4.13 5.13
CA ILE A 75 4.31 -3.05 4.27
C ILE A 75 3.70 -1.70 4.66
N ALA A 76 2.38 -1.65 4.89
CA ALA A 76 1.65 -0.41 5.11
C ALA A 76 1.90 0.20 6.50
N LEU A 77 2.02 -0.64 7.53
CA LEU A 77 2.09 -0.23 8.93
C LEU A 77 3.24 0.74 9.27
N PRO A 78 4.50 0.51 8.86
CA PRO A 78 5.57 1.48 9.12
C PRO A 78 5.30 2.84 8.51
N GLY A 79 4.73 2.89 7.29
CA GLY A 79 4.35 4.14 6.65
C GLY A 79 3.22 4.84 7.39
N MET A 80 2.14 4.13 7.72
CA MET A 80 1.02 4.69 8.50
C MET A 80 1.48 5.33 9.83
N LEU A 81 2.41 4.69 10.52
CA LEU A 81 2.96 5.22 11.78
C LEU A 81 3.93 6.38 11.53
N GLY A 82 4.74 6.30 10.48
CA GLY A 82 5.69 7.33 10.09
C GLY A 82 5.01 8.64 9.66
N GLU A 83 3.80 8.58 9.10
CA GLU A 83 3.05 9.79 8.71
C GLU A 83 2.53 10.61 9.90
N ILE A 84 2.42 10.03 11.10
CA ILE A 84 1.94 10.75 12.30
C ILE A 84 2.80 11.99 12.61
N PRO A 85 4.13 11.87 12.79
CA PRO A 85 4.98 13.04 13.02
C PRO A 85 5.04 13.98 11.81
N ILE A 86 4.94 13.46 10.57
CA ILE A 86 4.92 14.28 9.35
C ILE A 86 3.69 15.19 9.37
N LEU A 87 2.50 14.64 9.63
CA LEU A 87 1.27 15.41 9.69
C LEU A 87 1.23 16.36 10.90
N ALA A 88 1.78 15.94 12.04
CA ALA A 88 1.86 16.79 13.23
C ALA A 88 2.76 18.02 13.02
N SER A 89 3.81 17.89 12.20
CA SER A 89 4.78 18.96 11.91
C SER A 89 4.79 19.32 10.42
N PHE A 90 3.62 19.25 9.77
CA PHE A 90 3.52 19.33 8.30
C PHE A 90 4.13 20.62 7.75
N SER A 91 3.84 21.77 8.35
CA SER A 91 4.35 23.06 7.88
C SER A 91 5.88 23.17 7.97
N GLU A 92 6.53 22.44 8.89
CA GLU A 92 7.99 22.44 9.05
C GLU A 92 8.66 21.43 8.11
N LEU A 93 8.08 20.23 7.98
CA LEU A 93 8.68 19.12 7.24
C LEU A 93 8.31 19.11 5.74
N MET A 94 7.19 19.72 5.39
CA MET A 94 6.70 19.87 4.02
C MET A 94 6.69 21.35 3.64
N SER A 95 7.81 22.04 3.84
CA SER A 95 7.96 23.48 3.63
C SER A 95 7.64 23.96 2.21
N ASN A 96 7.64 23.05 1.24
CA ASN A 96 7.26 23.33 -0.15
C ASN A 96 5.74 23.29 -0.38
N MET A 97 4.92 23.02 0.64
CA MET A 97 3.45 22.97 0.55
C MET A 97 2.80 23.90 1.56
N GLN A 98 1.65 24.44 1.18
CA GLN A 98 0.75 25.19 2.04
C GLN A 98 0.20 24.30 3.17
N PRO A 99 0.09 24.79 4.41
CA PRO A 99 -0.46 24.04 5.54
C PRO A 99 -1.86 23.46 5.26
N GLU A 100 -2.68 24.16 4.48
CA GLU A 100 -4.02 23.76 4.08
C GLU A 100 -4.03 22.47 3.23
N THR A 101 -2.89 22.15 2.59
CA THR A 101 -2.68 20.96 1.76
C THR A 101 -2.52 19.68 2.59
N ALA A 102 -2.23 19.78 3.88
CA ALA A 102 -2.01 18.63 4.77
C ALA A 102 -3.17 17.62 4.74
N GLY A 103 -4.42 18.10 4.68
CA GLY A 103 -5.60 17.25 4.59
C GLY A 103 -5.68 16.45 3.28
N ARG A 104 -5.31 17.07 2.14
CA ARG A 104 -5.27 16.39 0.84
C ARG A 104 -4.16 15.35 0.78
N TYR A 105 -3.00 15.69 1.32
CA TYR A 105 -1.86 14.77 1.44
C TYR A 105 -2.23 13.55 2.29
N ALA A 106 -2.81 13.76 3.48
CA ALA A 106 -3.28 12.68 4.35
C ALA A 106 -4.33 11.79 3.67
N ALA A 107 -5.29 12.39 2.96
CA ALA A 107 -6.32 11.64 2.24
C ALA A 107 -5.74 10.76 1.12
N LEU A 108 -4.77 11.26 0.35
CA LEU A 108 -4.09 10.47 -0.68
C LEU A 108 -3.37 9.26 -0.08
N LEU A 109 -2.59 9.47 0.98
CA LEU A 109 -1.84 8.42 1.64
C LEU A 109 -2.76 7.36 2.24
N PHE A 110 -3.80 7.79 2.95
CA PHE A 110 -4.80 6.89 3.50
C PHE A 110 -5.45 6.06 2.38
N GLY A 111 -5.83 6.70 1.27
CA GLY A 111 -6.34 6.03 0.08
C GLY A 111 -5.38 4.99 -0.50
N CYS A 112 -4.07 5.29 -0.55
CA CYS A 112 -3.06 4.33 -0.98
C CYS A 112 -2.96 3.14 -0.04
N TYR A 113 -2.89 3.36 1.28
CA TYR A 113 -2.84 2.26 2.23
C TYR A 113 -4.11 1.40 2.20
N SER A 114 -5.29 2.03 2.11
CA SER A 114 -6.56 1.32 1.90
C SER A 114 -6.55 0.49 0.63
N THR A 115 -5.97 1.02 -0.45
CA THR A 115 -5.85 0.28 -1.73
C THR A 115 -4.93 -0.93 -1.60
N VAL A 116 -3.76 -0.76 -0.97
CA VAL A 116 -2.78 -1.85 -0.75
C VAL A 116 -3.40 -2.97 0.08
N ILE A 117 -4.00 -2.62 1.23
CA ILE A 117 -4.61 -3.58 2.16
C ILE A 117 -5.88 -4.19 1.55
N GLY A 118 -6.76 -3.38 0.96
CA GLY A 118 -8.01 -3.83 0.36
C GLY A 118 -7.80 -4.78 -0.81
N THR A 119 -6.83 -4.48 -1.70
CA THR A 119 -6.47 -5.37 -2.80
C THR A 119 -5.92 -6.69 -2.29
N ALA A 120 -5.03 -6.65 -1.30
CA ALA A 120 -4.46 -7.86 -0.71
C ALA A 120 -5.50 -8.71 0.02
N TRP A 121 -6.43 -8.06 0.74
CA TRP A 121 -7.57 -8.71 1.37
C TRP A 121 -8.45 -9.42 0.34
N PHE A 122 -8.84 -8.72 -0.73
CA PHE A 122 -9.68 -9.28 -1.79
C PHE A 122 -9.04 -10.52 -2.44
N MET A 123 -7.75 -10.45 -2.73
CA MET A 123 -6.99 -11.56 -3.30
C MET A 123 -6.86 -12.73 -2.33
N SER A 124 -6.61 -12.45 -1.05
CA SER A 124 -6.53 -13.46 0.00
C SER A 124 -7.88 -14.15 0.22
N ALA A 125 -8.98 -13.39 0.24
CA ALA A 125 -10.33 -13.92 0.40
C ALA A 125 -10.71 -14.82 -0.77
N LYS A 126 -10.41 -14.42 -2.01
CA LYS A 126 -10.65 -15.24 -3.20
C LYS A 126 -9.91 -16.58 -3.15
N ALA A 127 -8.66 -16.59 -2.66
CA ALA A 127 -7.87 -17.81 -2.53
C ALA A 127 -8.41 -18.77 -1.45
N SER A 128 -8.98 -18.24 -0.37
CA SER A 128 -9.59 -19.04 0.70
C SER A 128 -10.94 -19.65 0.32
N SER A 129 -11.68 -19.03 -0.61
CA SER A 129 -12.99 -19.49 -1.06
C SER A 129 -12.95 -20.57 -2.15
N GLN A 130 -11.78 -20.94 -2.68
CA GLN A 130 -11.65 -22.05 -3.63
C GLN A 130 -11.72 -23.38 -2.86
N PRO A 131 -12.81 -24.18 -2.99
CA PRO A 131 -12.93 -25.44 -2.28
C PRO A 131 -11.95 -26.46 -2.84
N ILE A 132 -11.43 -27.31 -1.97
CA ILE A 132 -10.74 -28.56 -2.31
C ILE A 132 -11.79 -29.49 -2.96
N SER A 133 -12.13 -29.29 -4.23
CA SER A 133 -13.10 -30.12 -4.95
C SER A 133 -12.48 -30.94 -6.09
N GLU A 134 -11.16 -31.12 -6.09
CA GLU A 134 -10.46 -31.82 -7.18
C GLU A 134 -9.51 -32.94 -6.69
N THR A 135 -9.84 -33.59 -5.55
CA THR A 135 -9.02 -34.73 -5.08
C THR A 135 -9.80 -35.90 -4.49
N ARG A 136 -11.11 -35.99 -4.72
CA ARG A 136 -11.90 -37.15 -4.25
C ARG A 136 -12.89 -37.65 -5.32
N PHE A 137 -12.39 -37.97 -6.52
CA PHE A 137 -13.11 -38.82 -7.50
C PHE A 137 -12.14 -39.59 -8.41
N VAL A 138 -11.02 -40.09 -7.88
CA VAL A 138 -10.25 -41.17 -8.52
C VAL A 138 -9.85 -42.13 -7.41
N GLY A 139 -10.62 -43.19 -7.23
CA GLY A 139 -10.34 -44.20 -6.22
C GLY A 139 -11.55 -44.96 -5.72
N THR A 140 -12.32 -45.55 -6.65
CA THR A 140 -12.97 -46.86 -6.46
C THR A 140 -13.36 -47.38 -7.85
N GLU A 141 -12.39 -47.91 -8.58
CA GLU A 141 -12.63 -49.07 -9.43
C GLU A 141 -11.88 -50.23 -8.78
N GLN A 142 -12.63 -51.18 -8.20
CA GLN A 142 -12.46 -52.63 -8.25
C GLN A 142 -13.30 -53.30 -7.15
#